data_AF-A0A813RTT4-F1
#
_entry.id   AF-A0A813RTT4-F1
#
_cell.length_a   1.000
_cell.length_b   1.000
_cell.length_c   1.000
_cell.angle_alpha   90.00
_cell.angle_beta   90.00
_cell.angle_gamma   90.00
#
_symmetry.space_group_name_H-M   'P 1'
#
loop_
_entity.id
_entity.type
_entity.pdbx_description
1 polymer ?
#
loop_
_entity_poly.entity_id
_entity_poly.type
_entity_poly.pdbx_seq_one_letter_code
_entity_poly.pdbx_strand_id
1 'polypeptide(L)'
;MTSDTETISHLQWRIQRLEDFIGKSNKTKIVETINKLNEQVFEHANNSLTARKLVKRVDEINRLTNSNFQHYLMENRSTKLELILADEQRIRNVTKNLTKIDTLAQVLNGECFQEVPKLFSALNKLLITHDNIKNQYGEYTQEISAFLQDYAAFTLLMDENLQQYKSILNKTEQKLTIIKDDPVE
;
A
#
# COMPACT_ATOMS: atom_id res chain seq x y z
N MET A 1 21.00 6.50 -6.57
CA MET A 1 21.44 5.28 -7.32
C MET A 1 22.90 4.91 -7.06
N THR A 2 23.62 5.55 -6.13
CA THR A 2 25.04 5.27 -5.84
C THR A 2 25.28 4.36 -4.63
N SER A 3 24.28 4.15 -3.77
CA SER A 3 24.41 3.31 -2.56
C SER A 3 24.43 1.81 -2.88
N ASP A 4 23.73 1.39 -3.94
CA ASP A 4 23.67 -0.03 -4.33
C ASP A 4 24.99 -0.48 -4.96
N THR A 5 25.68 0.41 -5.68
CA THR A 5 27.00 0.13 -6.28
C THR A 5 28.12 0.01 -5.25
N GLU A 6 28.05 0.79 -4.15
CA GLU A 6 29.02 0.69 -3.05
C GLU A 6 28.84 -0.58 -2.22
N THR A 7 27.60 -0.99 -1.95
CA THR A 7 27.32 -2.23 -1.22
C THR A 7 27.70 -3.46 -2.04
N ILE A 8 27.46 -3.46 -3.35
CA ILE A 8 27.89 -4.52 -4.27
C ILE A 8 29.42 -4.60 -4.32
N SER A 9 30.12 -3.46 -4.40
CA SER A 9 31.59 -3.43 -4.43
C SER A 9 32.21 -3.96 -3.12
N HIS A 10 31.62 -3.60 -1.97
CA HIS A 10 32.06 -4.10 -0.67
C HIS A 10 31.81 -5.61 -0.50
N LEU A 11 30.66 -6.10 -0.97
CA LEU A 11 30.36 -7.53 -0.99
C LEU A 11 31.32 -8.29 -1.90
N GLN A 12 31.64 -7.74 -3.06
CA GLN A 12 32.58 -8.35 -4.00
C GLN A 12 34.00 -8.41 -3.42
N TRP A 13 34.48 -7.35 -2.76
CA TRP A 13 35.76 -7.37 -2.05
C TRP A 13 35.80 -8.43 -0.94
N ARG A 14 34.71 -8.54 -0.16
CA ARG A 14 34.61 -9.51 0.93
C ARG A 14 34.54 -10.95 0.41
N ILE A 15 33.83 -11.20 -0.69
CA ILE A 15 33.79 -12.51 -1.36
C ILE A 15 35.17 -12.87 -1.89
N GLN A 16 35.84 -11.96 -2.59
CA GLN A 16 37.18 -12.20 -3.10
C GLN A 16 38.18 -12.52 -1.98
N ARG A 17 38.07 -11.82 -0.84
CA ARG A 17 38.90 -12.12 0.33
C ARG A 17 38.62 -13.49 0.94
N LEU A 18 37.35 -13.92 0.93
CA LEU A 18 36.96 -15.26 1.39
C LEU A 18 37.41 -16.34 0.41
N GLU A 19 37.40 -16.06 -0.89
CA GLU A 19 37.91 -16.96 -1.93
C GLU A 19 39.44 -17.09 -1.87
N ASP A 20 40.17 -16.02 -1.59
CA ASP A 20 41.60 -16.04 -1.36
C ASP A 20 41.98 -16.80 -0.08
N PHE A 21 41.17 -16.66 0.99
CA PHE A 21 41.43 -17.33 2.27
C PHE A 21 41.09 -18.82 2.25
N ILE A 22 40.06 -19.22 1.50
CA ILE A 22 39.66 -20.63 1.34
C ILE A 22 40.48 -21.31 0.21
N GLY A 23 41.02 -20.52 -0.72
CA GLY A 23 41.65 -20.99 -1.95
C GLY A 23 40.64 -21.70 -2.86
N LYS A 24 41.05 -22.03 -4.10
CA LYS A 24 40.28 -22.86 -5.06
C LYS A 24 40.16 -24.34 -4.61
N SER A 25 39.90 -24.56 -3.33
CA SER A 25 39.84 -25.87 -2.71
C SER A 25 38.38 -26.28 -2.53
N ASN A 26 38.10 -27.56 -2.80
CA ASN A 26 36.75 -28.12 -2.71
C ASN A 26 36.20 -27.95 -1.28
N LYS A 27 35.16 -27.11 -1.14
CA LYS A 27 34.49 -26.75 0.12
C LYS A 27 34.12 -27.98 0.95
N THR A 28 33.72 -29.07 0.30
CA THR A 28 33.35 -30.33 0.94
C THR A 28 34.55 -31.00 1.63
N LYS A 29 35.73 -30.98 1.00
CA LYS A 29 36.93 -31.64 1.52
C LYS A 29 37.53 -30.93 2.73
N ILE A 30 37.43 -29.59 2.77
CA ILE A 30 37.89 -28.79 3.92
C ILE A 30 36.95 -28.99 5.12
N VAL A 31 35.63 -28.99 4.90
CA VAL A 31 34.67 -29.21 5.98
C VAL A 31 34.80 -30.64 6.52
N GLU A 32 35.00 -31.63 5.65
CA GLU A 32 35.27 -33.01 6.06
C GLU A 32 36.59 -33.16 6.82
N THR A 33 37.67 -32.50 6.39
CA THR A 33 38.95 -32.54 7.14
C THR A 33 38.88 -31.79 8.46
N ILE A 34 38.16 -30.66 8.53
CA ILE A 34 37.92 -29.92 9.77
C ILE A 34 37.06 -30.76 10.72
N ASN A 35 35.98 -31.38 10.24
CA ASN A 35 35.13 -32.23 11.07
C ASN A 35 35.90 -33.45 11.57
N LYS A 36 36.72 -34.09 10.71
CA LYS A 36 37.57 -35.21 11.10
C LYS A 36 38.64 -34.81 12.10
N LEU A 37 39.26 -33.64 11.93
CA LEU A 37 40.22 -33.10 12.91
C LEU A 37 39.52 -32.73 14.21
N ASN A 38 38.31 -32.17 14.16
CA ASN A 38 37.54 -31.79 15.34
C ASN A 38 37.08 -33.03 16.11
N GLU A 39 36.65 -34.09 15.42
CA GLU A 39 36.36 -35.40 16.03
C GLU A 39 37.62 -36.02 16.66
N GLN A 40 38.76 -36.00 15.98
CA GLN A 40 40.03 -36.49 16.54
C GLN A 40 40.48 -35.67 17.75
N VAL A 41 40.34 -34.34 17.71
CA VAL A 41 40.65 -33.45 18.84
C VAL A 41 39.67 -33.70 19.98
N PHE A 42 38.39 -33.94 19.71
CA PHE A 42 37.38 -34.24 20.71
C PHE A 42 37.61 -35.62 21.35
N GLU A 43 37.96 -36.64 20.58
CA GLU A 43 38.34 -37.96 21.08
C GLU A 43 39.63 -37.88 21.94
N HIS A 44 40.66 -37.20 21.46
CA HIS A 44 41.89 -36.99 22.25
C HIS A 44 41.64 -36.14 23.51
N ALA A 45 40.75 -35.15 23.44
CA ALA A 45 40.35 -34.33 24.58
C ALA A 45 39.50 -35.10 25.60
N ASN A 46 38.69 -36.07 25.16
CA ASN A 46 37.90 -36.91 26.06
C ASN A 46 38.74 -38.01 26.72
N ASN A 47 39.73 -38.57 26.01
CA ASN A 47 40.57 -39.66 26.51
C ASN A 47 41.67 -39.19 27.48
N SER A 48 42.02 -37.89 27.47
CA SER A 48 42.96 -37.29 28.42
C SER A 48 42.22 -36.37 29.40
N LEU A 49 42.21 -36.73 30.68
CA LEU A 49 41.63 -35.92 31.76
C LEU A 49 42.25 -34.50 31.82
N THR A 50 43.52 -34.38 31.43
CA THR A 50 44.27 -33.11 31.37
C THR A 50 43.80 -32.25 30.21
N ALA A 51 43.57 -32.83 29.03
CA ALA A 51 43.05 -32.12 27.86
C ALA A 51 41.60 -31.64 28.12
N ARG A 52 40.77 -32.44 28.78
CA ARG A 52 39.41 -32.04 29.18
C ARG A 52 39.40 -30.85 30.16
N LYS A 53 40.34 -30.81 31.11
CA LYS A 53 40.54 -29.67 32.01
C LYS A 53 41.05 -28.43 31.25
N LEU A 54 41.95 -28.62 30.29
CA LEU A 54 42.46 -27.55 29.43
C LEU A 54 41.37 -26.95 28.54
N VAL A 55 40.53 -27.76 27.87
CA VAL A 55 39.41 -27.25 27.04
C VAL A 55 38.44 -26.44 27.88
N LYS A 56 38.02 -26.95 29.05
CA LYS A 56 37.17 -26.19 29.99
C LYS A 56 37.82 -24.90 30.45
N ARG A 57 39.14 -24.92 30.71
CA ARG A 57 39.89 -23.74 31.15
C ARG A 57 40.12 -22.75 30.01
N VAL A 58 40.25 -23.21 28.77
CA VAL A 58 40.30 -22.36 27.57
C VAL A 58 38.95 -21.67 27.38
N ASP A 59 37.83 -22.38 27.51
CA ASP A 59 36.49 -21.78 27.46
C ASP A 59 36.28 -20.76 28.58
N GLU A 60 36.74 -21.08 29.80
CA GLU A 60 36.67 -20.17 30.94
C GLU A 60 37.57 -18.95 30.77
N ILE A 61 38.81 -19.12 30.29
CA ILE A 61 39.72 -18.02 29.96
C ILE A 61 39.12 -17.17 28.84
N ASN A 62 38.52 -17.77 27.81
CA ASN A 62 37.90 -17.06 26.69
C ASN A 62 36.66 -16.28 27.15
N ARG A 63 35.88 -16.82 28.11
CA ARG A 63 34.80 -16.06 28.78
C ARG A 63 35.32 -14.90 29.61
N LEU A 64 36.43 -15.10 30.33
CA LEU A 64 37.02 -14.09 31.21
C LEU A 64 37.81 -13.01 30.46
N THR A 65 38.35 -13.32 29.28
CA THR A 65 39.08 -12.37 28.40
C THR A 65 38.20 -11.68 27.37
N ASN A 66 36.94 -12.11 27.22
CA ASN A 66 35.94 -11.31 26.52
C ASN A 66 35.71 -10.00 27.32
N SER A 67 36.40 -8.93 26.88
CA SER A 67 36.35 -7.57 27.45
C SER A 67 34.92 -7.07 27.70
N ASN A 68 33.98 -7.51 26.86
CA ASN A 68 32.58 -7.15 26.99
C ASN A 68 31.93 -7.76 28.25
N PHE A 69 32.30 -8.98 28.67
CA PHE A 69 31.75 -9.63 29.87
C PHE A 69 32.30 -9.06 31.18
N GLN A 70 33.59 -8.68 31.20
CA GLN A 70 34.21 -8.06 32.38
C GLN A 70 33.62 -6.68 32.67
N HIS A 71 33.32 -5.88 31.64
CA HIS A 71 32.73 -4.55 31.81
C HIS A 71 31.34 -4.60 32.48
N TYR A 72 30.50 -5.58 32.14
CA TYR A 72 29.17 -5.73 32.77
C TYR A 72 29.22 -6.25 34.21
N LEU A 73 30.24 -7.03 34.58
CA LEU A 73 30.41 -7.60 35.93
C LEU A 73 31.12 -6.63 36.89
N MET A 74 32.03 -5.80 36.38
CA MET A 74 32.82 -4.83 37.16
C MET A 74 32.11 -3.50 37.39
N GLU A 75 30.91 -3.32 36.83
CA GLU A 75 30.13 -2.10 36.98
C GLU A 75 29.60 -1.99 38.42
N ASN A 76 30.36 -1.26 39.24
CA ASN A 76 30.07 -0.98 40.65
C ASN A 76 28.66 -0.36 40.79
N ARG A 77 27.96 -0.69 41.86
CA ARG A 77 26.60 -0.17 42.16
C ARG A 77 26.54 1.36 42.13
N SER A 78 27.64 2.02 42.51
CA SER A 78 27.76 3.48 42.43
C SER A 78 27.77 3.99 40.98
N THR A 79 28.49 3.31 40.08
CA THR A 79 28.55 3.65 38.65
C THR A 79 27.20 3.41 37.95
N LYS A 80 26.48 2.35 38.32
CA LYS A 80 25.11 2.12 37.84
C LYS A 80 24.15 3.22 38.29
N LEU A 81 24.30 3.72 39.52
CA LEU A 81 23.49 4.82 40.03
C LEU A 81 23.77 6.12 39.24
N GLU A 82 25.04 6.44 39.04
CA GLU A 82 25.44 7.62 38.25
C GLU A 82 25.00 7.52 36.79
N LEU A 83 25.06 6.33 36.19
CA LEU A 83 24.55 6.10 34.85
C LEU A 83 23.03 6.31 34.77
N ILE A 84 22.27 5.78 35.73
CA ILE A 84 20.82 5.95 35.80
C ILE A 84 20.45 7.43 36.01
N LEU A 85 21.20 8.16 36.84
CA LEU A 85 21.00 9.59 37.07
C LEU A 85 21.36 10.43 35.83
N ALA A 86 22.46 10.09 35.14
CA ALA A 86 22.85 10.74 33.90
C ALA A 86 21.81 10.52 32.78
N ASP A 87 21.22 9.33 32.72
CA ASP A 87 20.19 8.96 31.75
C ASP A 87 18.76 9.26 32.22
N GLU A 88 18.56 9.82 33.42
CA GLU A 88 17.24 9.97 34.04
C GLU A 88 16.28 10.77 33.14
N GLN A 89 16.76 11.87 32.57
CA GLN A 89 15.97 12.70 31.68
C GLN A 89 15.61 11.98 30.38
N ARG A 90 16.53 11.17 29.85
CA ARG A 90 16.29 10.34 28.66
C ARG A 90 15.24 9.27 28.97
N ILE A 91 15.36 8.59 30.10
CA ILE A 91 14.39 7.58 30.56
C ILE A 91 13.01 8.23 30.73
N ARG A 92 12.91 9.38 31.43
CA ARG A 92 11.64 10.12 31.61
C ARG A 92 11.01 10.53 30.28
N ASN A 93 11.81 10.99 29.31
CA ASN A 93 11.31 11.36 27.99
C ASN A 93 10.82 10.14 27.21
N VAL A 94 11.54 9.02 27.27
CA VAL A 94 11.10 7.75 26.66
C VAL A 94 9.79 7.28 27.29
N THR A 95 9.65 7.31 28.62
CA THR A 95 8.41 6.94 29.31
C THR A 95 7.24 7.86 28.93
N LYS A 96 7.47 9.17 28.82
CA LYS A 96 6.44 10.12 28.34
C LYS A 96 6.02 9.85 26.90
N ASN A 97 6.96 9.46 26.04
CA ASN A 97 6.63 9.11 24.67
C ASN A 97 5.92 7.76 24.58
N LEU A 98 6.30 6.79 25.42
CA LEU A 98 5.68 5.46 25.45
C LEU A 98 4.23 5.54 25.95
N THR A 99 3.96 6.36 26.96
CA THR A 99 2.59 6.66 27.42
C THR A 99 1.77 7.36 26.35
N LYS A 100 2.33 8.33 25.61
CA LYS A 100 1.66 8.93 24.45
C LYS A 100 1.37 7.91 23.35
N ILE A 101 2.32 7.03 23.04
CA ILE A 101 2.14 5.97 22.05
C ILE A 101 1.03 5.02 22.50
N ASP A 102 0.98 4.66 23.78
CA ASP A 102 -0.08 3.81 24.34
C ASP A 102 -1.47 4.45 24.21
N THR A 103 -1.58 5.76 24.49
CA THR A 103 -2.83 6.49 24.27
C THR A 103 -3.24 6.56 22.79
N LEU A 104 -2.28 6.66 21.88
CA LEU A 104 -2.53 6.69 20.43
C LEU A 104 -2.82 5.30 19.87
N ALA A 105 -2.27 4.24 20.46
CA ALA A 105 -2.54 2.86 20.07
C ALA A 105 -4.02 2.50 20.30
N GLN A 106 -4.63 3.03 21.36
CA GLN A 106 -6.07 2.88 21.60
C GLN A 106 -6.92 3.59 20.51
N VAL A 107 -6.44 4.72 19.99
CA VAL A 107 -7.11 5.45 18.88
C VAL A 107 -6.95 4.71 17.56
N LEU A 108 -5.77 4.16 17.27
CA LEU A 108 -5.51 3.41 16.04
C LEU A 108 -6.34 2.13 15.94
N ASN A 109 -6.61 1.51 17.10
CA ASN A 109 -7.47 0.33 17.20
C ASN A 109 -8.97 0.69 17.32
N GLY A 110 -9.33 1.96 17.18
CA GLY A 110 -10.72 2.41 17.23
C GLY A 110 -11.56 1.78 16.12
N GLU A 111 -12.81 1.47 16.43
CA GLU A 111 -13.78 0.84 15.52
C GLU A 111 -13.89 1.58 14.17
N CYS A 112 -13.71 2.91 14.18
CA CYS A 112 -13.72 3.74 12.97
C CYS A 112 -12.71 3.28 11.91
N PHE A 113 -11.51 2.81 12.29
CA PHE A 113 -10.49 2.34 11.35
C PHE A 113 -10.78 0.93 10.82
N GLN A 114 -11.48 0.10 11.60
CA GLN A 114 -11.90 -1.23 11.19
C GLN A 114 -13.09 -1.21 10.24
N GLU A 115 -13.92 -0.16 10.31
CA GLU A 115 -15.07 0.01 9.42
C GLU A 115 -14.73 0.65 8.07
N VAL A 116 -13.55 1.27 7.92
CA VAL A 116 -13.11 1.92 6.67
C VAL A 116 -13.22 1.00 5.46
N PRO A 117 -12.75 -0.27 5.48
CA PRO A 117 -12.85 -1.14 4.30
C PRO A 117 -14.31 -1.46 3.92
N LYS A 118 -15.20 -1.60 4.92
CA LYS A 118 -16.63 -1.82 4.69
C LYS A 118 -17.28 -0.58 4.07
N LEU A 119 -16.98 0.59 4.62
CA LEU A 119 -17.47 1.88 4.12
C LEU A 119 -16.95 2.15 2.71
N PHE A 120 -15.68 1.84 2.43
CA PHE A 120 -15.07 1.96 1.11
C PHE A 120 -15.74 1.04 0.08
N SER A 121 -16.07 -0.21 0.46
CA SER A 121 -16.82 -1.12 -0.40
C SER A 121 -18.22 -0.59 -0.72
N ALA A 122 -18.93 -0.07 0.29
CA ALA A 122 -20.24 0.55 0.11
C ALA A 122 -20.17 1.80 -0.77
N LEU A 123 -19.18 2.65 -0.56
CA LEU A 123 -18.94 3.85 -1.35
C LEU A 123 -18.63 3.52 -2.81
N ASN A 124 -17.81 2.52 -3.08
CA ASN A 124 -17.52 2.10 -4.45
C ASN A 124 -18.76 1.57 -5.18
N LYS A 125 -19.61 0.80 -4.49
CA LYS A 125 -20.90 0.37 -5.04
C LYS A 125 -21.77 1.58 -5.38
N LEU A 126 -21.86 2.54 -4.46
CA LEU A 126 -22.61 3.77 -4.68
C LEU A 126 -22.07 4.57 -5.87
N LEU A 127 -20.75 4.70 -5.99
CA LEU A 127 -20.09 5.40 -7.09
C LEU A 127 -20.45 4.78 -8.44
N ILE A 128 -20.37 3.45 -8.55
CA ILE A 128 -20.74 2.71 -9.77
C ILE A 128 -22.21 2.93 -10.11
N THR A 129 -23.11 2.83 -9.13
CA THR A 129 -24.55 3.07 -9.36
C THR A 129 -24.83 4.51 -9.77
N HIS A 130 -24.13 5.48 -9.17
CA HIS A 130 -24.29 6.88 -9.48
C HIS A 130 -23.82 7.20 -10.90
N ASP A 131 -22.70 6.62 -11.34
CA ASP A 131 -22.21 6.79 -12.71
C ASP A 131 -23.19 6.22 -13.73
N ASN A 132 -23.75 5.03 -13.46
CA ASN A 132 -24.78 4.44 -14.30
C ASN A 132 -26.03 5.31 -14.39
N ILE A 133 -26.52 5.84 -13.26
CA ILE A 133 -27.67 6.75 -13.23
C ILE A 133 -27.38 8.03 -14.02
N LYS A 134 -26.17 8.58 -13.89
CA LYS A 134 -25.77 9.79 -14.61
C LYS A 134 -25.75 9.57 -16.12
N ASN A 135 -25.25 8.43 -16.58
CA ASN A 135 -25.23 8.08 -17.99
C ASN A 135 -26.66 7.90 -18.54
N GLN A 136 -27.51 7.15 -17.83
CA GLN A 136 -28.92 6.98 -18.19
C GLN A 136 -29.67 8.32 -18.22
N TYR A 137 -29.42 9.20 -17.26
CA TYR A 137 -30.04 10.52 -17.25
C TYR A 137 -29.64 11.36 -18.47
N GLY A 138 -28.37 11.27 -18.90
CA GLY A 138 -27.89 11.90 -20.13
C GLY A 138 -28.63 11.38 -21.37
N GLU A 139 -28.77 10.06 -21.49
CA GLU A 139 -29.50 9.40 -22.58
C GLU A 139 -30.98 9.82 -22.61
N TYR A 140 -31.67 9.75 -21.48
CA TYR A 140 -33.08 10.16 -21.39
C TYR A 140 -33.28 11.65 -21.69
N THR A 141 -32.36 12.50 -21.24
CA THR A 141 -32.44 13.95 -21.53
C THR A 141 -32.29 14.20 -23.03
N GLN A 142 -31.39 13.47 -23.69
CA GLN A 142 -31.21 13.58 -25.14
C GLN A 142 -32.42 13.06 -25.91
N GLU A 143 -32.99 11.92 -25.50
CA GLU A 143 -34.18 11.33 -26.11
C GLU A 143 -35.40 12.24 -25.96
N ILE A 144 -35.65 12.79 -24.76
CA ILE A 144 -36.73 13.74 -24.51
C ILE A 144 -36.52 15.02 -25.32
N SER A 145 -35.29 15.54 -25.41
CA SER A 145 -35.00 16.72 -26.21
C SER A 145 -35.28 16.48 -27.70
N ALA A 146 -34.90 15.31 -28.23
CA ALA A 146 -35.20 14.95 -29.62
C ALA A 146 -36.70 14.82 -29.85
N PHE A 147 -37.41 14.12 -28.96
CA PHE A 147 -38.86 13.99 -29.03
C PHE A 147 -39.59 15.34 -28.99
N LEU A 148 -39.15 16.26 -28.12
CA LEU A 148 -39.72 17.61 -28.05
C LEU A 148 -39.47 18.41 -29.34
N GLN A 149 -38.30 18.23 -29.96
CA GLN A 149 -37.98 18.85 -31.24
C GLN A 149 -38.86 18.32 -32.37
N ASP A 150 -39.05 17.00 -32.44
CA ASP A 150 -39.93 16.34 -33.41
C ASP A 150 -41.39 16.76 -33.21
N TYR A 151 -41.85 16.83 -31.96
CA TYR A 151 -43.17 17.32 -31.63
C TYR A 151 -43.36 18.78 -32.06
N ALA A 152 -42.39 19.65 -31.79
CA ALA A 152 -42.44 21.04 -32.23
C ALA A 152 -42.52 21.15 -33.77
N ALA A 153 -41.70 20.36 -34.50
CA ALA A 153 -41.74 20.31 -35.95
C ALA A 153 -43.10 19.82 -36.47
N PHE A 154 -43.66 18.78 -35.85
CA PHE A 154 -44.99 18.27 -36.19
C PHE A 154 -46.09 19.32 -35.96
N THR A 155 -46.04 20.06 -34.85
CA THR A 155 -47.03 21.12 -34.57
C THR A 155 -46.96 22.26 -35.59
N LEU A 156 -45.77 22.65 -36.03
CA LEU A 156 -45.59 23.66 -37.08
C LEU A 156 -46.19 23.19 -38.40
N LEU A 157 -45.89 21.94 -38.80
CA LEU A 157 -46.44 21.37 -40.04
C LEU A 157 -47.97 21.24 -39.98
N MET A 158 -48.53 20.91 -38.82
CA MET A 158 -49.98 20.90 -38.62
C MET A 158 -50.59 22.30 -38.73
N ASP A 159 -49.96 23.32 -38.16
CA ASP A 159 -50.43 24.71 -38.29
C ASP A 159 -50.38 25.18 -39.76
N GLU A 160 -49.29 24.90 -40.47
CA GLU A 160 -49.17 25.19 -41.90
C GLU A 160 -50.27 24.51 -42.73
N ASN A 161 -50.53 23.22 -42.47
CA ASN A 161 -51.60 22.49 -43.15
C ASN A 161 -52.98 23.08 -42.85
N LEU A 162 -53.26 23.44 -41.60
CA LEU A 162 -54.53 24.08 -41.22
C LEU A 162 -54.70 25.44 -41.89
N GLN A 163 -53.63 26.24 -42.01
CA GLN A 163 -53.65 27.49 -42.77
C GLN A 163 -53.89 27.26 -44.26
N GLN A 164 -53.28 26.23 -44.86
CA GLN A 164 -53.54 25.85 -46.25
C GLN A 164 -55.00 25.44 -46.46
N TYR A 165 -55.56 24.59 -45.60
CA TYR A 165 -56.97 24.21 -45.66
C TYR A 165 -57.89 25.42 -45.50
N LYS A 166 -57.59 26.34 -44.58
CA LYS A 166 -58.35 27.59 -44.41
C LYS A 166 -58.31 28.45 -45.67
N SER A 167 -57.16 28.55 -46.34
CA SER A 167 -57.00 29.28 -47.60
C SER A 167 -57.82 28.64 -48.73
N ILE A 168 -57.80 27.31 -48.84
CA ILE A 168 -58.61 26.56 -49.82
C ILE A 168 -60.10 26.79 -49.55
N LEU A 169 -60.53 26.67 -48.29
CA LEU A 169 -61.93 26.86 -47.90
C LEU A 169 -62.42 28.27 -48.27
N ASN A 170 -61.65 29.31 -47.93
CA ASN A 170 -61.99 30.70 -48.26
C ASN A 170 -62.08 30.92 -49.79
N LYS A 171 -61.15 30.34 -50.57
CA LYS A 171 -61.24 30.38 -52.04
C LYS A 171 -62.50 29.70 -52.58
N THR A 172 -62.93 28.59 -51.96
CA THR A 172 -64.18 27.92 -52.37
C THR A 172 -65.43 28.69 -51.96
N GLU A 173 -65.44 29.31 -50.77
CA GLU A 173 -66.53 30.19 -50.33
C GLU A 173 -66.67 31.41 -51.24
N GLN A 174 -65.56 32.07 -51.58
CA GLN A 174 -65.56 33.22 -52.51
C GLN A 174 -66.18 32.88 -53.87
N LYS A 175 -65.84 31.70 -54.42
CA LYS A 175 -66.43 31.21 -55.67
C LYS A 175 -67.94 30.97 -55.54
N LEU A 176 -68.39 30.43 -54.41
CA LEU A 176 -69.81 30.21 -54.13
C LEU A 176 -70.61 31.50 -53.97
N THR A 177 -70.04 32.54 -53.37
CA THR A 177 -70.67 33.87 -53.30
C THR A 177 -70.79 34.52 -54.67
N ILE A 178 -69.78 34.41 -55.53
CA ILE A 178 -69.84 34.95 -56.91
C ILE A 178 -70.96 34.27 -57.71
N ILE A 179 -71.12 32.95 -57.57
CA ILE A 179 -72.21 32.20 -58.24
C ILE A 179 -73.61 32.56 -57.68
N LYS A 180 -73.69 33.05 -56.44
CA LYS A 180 -74.95 33.54 -55.84
C LYS A 180 -75.30 34.97 -56.25
N ASP A 181 -74.31 35.77 -56.62
CA ASP A 181 -74.46 37.17 -57.04
C ASP A 181 -74.64 37.34 -58.56
N ASP A 182 -74.54 36.28 -59.35
CA ASP A 182 -75.05 36.25 -60.73
C ASP A 182 -76.56 35.92 -60.69
N PRO A 183 -77.46 36.91 -60.87
CA PRO A 183 -78.86 36.61 -61.03
C PRO A 183 -79.04 35.93 -62.38
N VAL A 184 -79.75 34.80 -62.36
CA VAL A 184 -80.29 34.19 -63.56
C VAL A 184 -81.24 35.20 -64.22
N GLU A 185 -80.76 35.91 -65.25
CA GLU A 185 -81.60 36.48 -66.31
C GLU A 185 -81.79 35.44 -67.42
#